data_AF-A0A2G1DEG6-F1
#
_entry.id   AF-A0A2G1DEG6-F1
#
_cell.length_a   1.000
_cell.length_b   1.000
_cell.length_c   1.000
_cell.angle_alpha   90.00
_cell.angle_beta   90.00
_cell.angle_gamma   90.00
#
_symmetry.space_group_name_H-M   'P 1'
#
loop_
_entity.id
_entity.type
_entity.pdbx_description
1 polymer ?
#
loop_
_entity_poly.entity_id
_entity_poly.type
_entity_poly.pdbx_seq_one_letter_code
_entity_poly.pdbx_strand_id
1 'polypeptide(L)'
;ADHYLRIRTGTDVAFIYGLLHLIFKNGWEDKEFIDSRVYGMDEVRQEAKKWTPEVTADVTGIPAEKIIQLATLLAKTKPTTIVWALGITQHSTGTSNTRILPILQLVLGNMGKKGGGCNIIRGHDNVQGSTDMCCLSDSLPGYYGLSEASWKYYSKAWGVDYEWMKGRFHSPKWMNEKGFSLAKWWQGVLQEEKTYSSSPIRALWVQGTGITSMAQTAKVKEALDKLDLLVVAEPFVNEAAVITNKTDNIYVLPVCTQFETEGSVTATNRSSQWRSKVVDPLYESKEDHQVMFEFAKKFGFYDEYVKAMKMDIVDNEIKVVKDDFIWPDDAANELARTVKTIGLGGWTAKRLREHQENWHLFDPITLAGYGKMKGQYYGL
;
A
#
# COMPACT_ATOMS: atom_id res chain seq x y z
N ALA A 1 -11.58 19.77 -19.25
CA ALA A 1 -12.57 19.54 -18.18
C ALA A 1 -13.76 20.46 -18.44
N ASP A 2 -14.98 19.96 -18.38
CA ASP A 2 -16.20 20.77 -18.56
C ASP A 2 -16.40 21.77 -17.40
N HIS A 3 -15.93 21.39 -16.20
CA HIS A 3 -15.86 22.26 -15.03
C HIS A 3 -14.45 22.26 -14.45
N TYR A 4 -13.88 23.45 -14.25
CA TYR A 4 -12.59 23.63 -13.59
C TYR A 4 -12.76 24.52 -12.36
N LEU A 5 -12.31 24.02 -11.20
CA LEU A 5 -12.49 24.67 -9.91
C LEU A 5 -11.15 24.80 -9.21
N ARG A 6 -10.85 26.02 -8.81
CA ARG A 6 -9.62 26.36 -8.08
C ARG A 6 -9.98 26.67 -6.64
N ILE A 7 -10.23 25.63 -5.86
CA ILE A 7 -10.43 25.81 -4.42
C ILE A 7 -9.16 26.40 -3.81
N ARG A 8 -9.29 27.16 -2.73
CA ARG A 8 -8.14 27.55 -1.91
C ARG A 8 -7.47 26.29 -1.37
N THR A 9 -6.14 26.27 -1.37
CA THR A 9 -5.38 25.09 -0.94
C THR A 9 -5.72 24.72 0.50
N GLY A 10 -6.05 23.45 0.74
CA GLY A 10 -6.39 22.93 2.07
C GLY A 10 -7.86 23.10 2.48
N THR A 11 -8.74 23.59 1.61
CA THR A 11 -10.18 23.73 1.89
C THR A 11 -11.02 22.60 1.31
N ASP A 12 -10.44 21.43 1.07
CA ASP A 12 -11.10 20.27 0.45
C ASP A 12 -12.31 19.79 1.25
N VAL A 13 -12.16 19.65 2.58
CA VAL A 13 -13.24 19.22 3.48
C VAL A 13 -14.41 20.19 3.45
N ALA A 14 -14.13 21.49 3.52
CA ALA A 14 -15.14 22.55 3.42
C ALA A 14 -15.90 22.48 2.09
N PHE A 15 -15.17 22.31 0.98
CA PHE A 15 -15.76 22.19 -0.35
C PHE A 15 -16.73 21.00 -0.44
N ILE A 16 -16.31 19.82 0.02
CA ILE A 16 -17.18 18.64 -0.02
C ILE A 16 -18.37 18.77 0.93
N TYR A 17 -18.22 19.35 2.12
CA TYR A 17 -19.36 19.61 3.00
C TYR A 17 -20.37 20.59 2.38
N GLY A 18 -19.93 21.59 1.62
CA GLY A 18 -20.84 22.48 0.89
C GLY A 18 -21.66 21.75 -0.18
N LEU A 19 -21.06 20.76 -0.85
CA LEU A 19 -21.81 19.88 -1.76
C LEU A 19 -22.82 19.01 -0.99
N LEU A 20 -22.38 18.39 0.12
CA LEU A 20 -23.23 17.57 0.98
C LEU A 20 -24.41 18.35 1.57
N HIS A 21 -24.18 19.61 1.97
CA HIS A 21 -25.22 20.51 2.46
C HIS A 21 -26.38 20.58 1.47
N LEU A 22 -26.07 20.85 0.21
CA LEU A 22 -27.05 20.98 -0.86
C LEU A 22 -27.71 19.64 -1.17
N ILE A 23 -26.95 18.54 -1.20
CA ILE A 23 -27.50 17.20 -1.46
C ILE A 23 -28.54 16.85 -0.39
N PHE A 24 -28.21 16.98 0.89
CA PHE A 24 -29.13 16.68 1.99
C PHE A 24 -30.31 17.66 2.08
N LYS A 25 -30.07 18.96 1.87
CA LYS A 25 -31.12 19.98 1.92
C LYS A 25 -32.21 19.73 0.87
N ASN A 26 -31.83 19.17 -0.28
CA ASN A 26 -32.75 18.87 -1.38
C ASN A 26 -33.24 17.41 -1.40
N GLY A 27 -32.80 16.56 -0.46
CA GLY A 27 -33.18 15.15 -0.41
C GLY A 27 -32.65 14.32 -1.58
N TRP A 28 -31.48 14.69 -2.12
CA TRP A 28 -30.86 14.04 -3.29
C TRP A 28 -29.99 12.83 -2.94
N GLU A 29 -29.78 12.57 -1.65
CA GLU A 29 -29.04 11.40 -1.19
C GLU A 29 -29.73 10.08 -1.59
N ASP A 30 -28.92 9.02 -1.72
CA ASP A 30 -29.41 7.66 -1.91
C ASP A 30 -29.81 7.06 -0.55
N LYS A 31 -31.07 7.28 -0.16
CA LYS A 31 -31.61 6.86 1.14
C LYS A 31 -31.53 5.35 1.34
N GLU A 32 -31.88 4.57 0.31
CA GLU A 32 -31.82 3.10 0.38
C GLU A 32 -30.38 2.61 0.59
N PHE A 33 -29.42 3.19 -0.13
CA PHE A 33 -28.02 2.84 0.06
C PHE A 33 -27.53 3.22 1.47
N ILE A 34 -27.89 4.40 1.97
CA ILE A 34 -27.54 4.84 3.32
C ILE A 34 -28.11 3.88 4.37
N ASP A 35 -29.41 3.61 4.31
CA ASP A 35 -30.13 2.80 5.30
C ASP A 35 -29.61 1.35 5.34
N SER A 36 -29.22 0.80 4.19
CA SER A 36 -28.79 -0.60 4.09
C SER A 36 -27.29 -0.82 4.25
N ARG A 37 -26.44 0.20 4.05
CA ARG A 37 -24.97 0.03 3.94
C ARG A 37 -24.12 1.02 4.74
N VAL A 38 -24.71 2.04 5.36
CA VAL A 38 -23.96 3.14 5.95
C VAL A 38 -24.35 3.35 7.41
N TYR A 39 -23.33 3.53 8.26
CA TYR A 39 -23.49 3.86 9.67
C TYR A 39 -22.96 5.28 9.95
N GLY A 40 -23.60 6.00 10.88
CA GLY A 40 -23.16 7.33 11.34
C GLY A 40 -23.47 8.49 10.39
N MET A 41 -24.34 8.32 9.39
CA MET A 41 -24.65 9.38 8.41
C MET A 41 -25.36 10.59 9.03
N ASP A 42 -26.06 10.41 10.15
CA ASP A 42 -26.75 11.50 10.84
C ASP A 42 -25.77 12.57 11.35
N GLU A 43 -24.61 12.16 11.87
CA GLU A 43 -23.56 13.09 12.32
C GLU A 43 -23.01 13.92 11.15
N VAL A 44 -22.76 13.27 10.01
CA VAL A 44 -22.33 13.94 8.78
C VAL A 44 -23.39 14.94 8.32
N ARG A 45 -24.67 14.58 8.39
CA ARG A 45 -25.79 15.45 8.02
C ARG A 45 -25.89 16.67 8.93
N GLN A 46 -25.67 16.53 10.24
CA GLN A 46 -25.66 17.67 11.16
C GLN A 46 -24.49 18.61 10.89
N GLU A 47 -23.30 18.08 10.60
CA GLU A 47 -22.16 18.92 10.23
C GLU A 47 -22.40 19.65 8.91
N ALA A 48 -22.88 18.95 7.88
CA ALA A 48 -23.19 19.53 6.56
C ALA A 48 -24.17 20.72 6.63
N LYS A 49 -25.11 20.76 7.59
CA LYS A 49 -26.02 21.90 7.75
C LYS A 49 -25.29 23.24 7.96
N LYS A 50 -24.10 23.23 8.55
CA LYS A 50 -23.29 24.43 8.82
C LYS A 50 -22.65 25.03 7.56
N TRP A 51 -22.53 24.23 6.49
CA TRP A 51 -21.79 24.58 5.28
C TRP A 51 -22.72 25.05 4.17
N THR A 52 -23.40 26.19 4.36
CA THR A 52 -24.23 26.79 3.31
C THR A 52 -23.36 27.16 2.09
N PRO A 53 -23.95 27.37 0.89
CA PRO A 53 -23.19 27.79 -0.28
C PRO A 53 -22.38 29.06 -0.05
N GLU A 54 -22.89 30.01 0.74
CA GLU A 54 -22.23 31.27 1.05
C GLU A 54 -21.01 31.06 1.95
N VAL A 55 -21.16 30.28 3.03
CA VAL A 55 -20.04 29.91 3.91
C VAL A 55 -18.97 29.12 3.15
N THR A 56 -19.41 28.15 2.34
CA THR A 56 -18.49 27.35 1.53
C THR A 56 -17.76 28.22 0.50
N ALA A 57 -18.46 29.16 -0.14
CA ALA A 57 -17.86 30.07 -1.09
C ALA A 57 -16.82 30.98 -0.45
N ASP A 58 -17.13 31.52 0.73
CA ASP A 58 -16.20 32.34 1.51
C ASP A 58 -14.94 31.55 1.86
N VAL A 59 -15.06 30.32 2.35
CA VAL A 59 -13.91 29.50 2.76
C VAL A 59 -13.10 29.01 1.56
N THR A 60 -13.76 28.46 0.55
CA THR A 60 -13.10 27.75 -0.57
C THR A 60 -12.70 28.68 -1.71
N GLY A 61 -13.25 29.89 -1.77
CA GLY A 61 -13.08 30.81 -2.89
C GLY A 61 -13.85 30.43 -4.16
N ILE A 62 -14.68 29.37 -4.13
CA ILE A 62 -15.53 28.99 -5.27
C ILE A 62 -16.87 29.74 -5.19
N PRO A 63 -17.35 30.40 -6.26
CA PRO A 63 -18.65 31.05 -6.25
C PRO A 63 -19.78 30.10 -5.84
N ALA A 64 -20.70 30.57 -4.99
CA ALA A 64 -21.83 29.78 -4.50
C ALA A 64 -22.66 29.15 -5.65
N GLU A 65 -22.86 29.89 -6.74
CA GLU A 65 -23.54 29.40 -7.95
C GLU A 65 -22.86 28.16 -8.56
N LYS A 66 -21.52 28.08 -8.52
CA LYS A 66 -20.76 26.95 -9.04
C LYS A 66 -20.88 25.75 -8.10
N ILE A 67 -20.86 25.98 -6.79
CA ILE A 67 -21.09 24.93 -5.79
C ILE A 67 -22.48 24.32 -6.00
N ILE A 68 -23.51 25.15 -6.19
CA ILE A 68 -24.89 24.71 -6.48
C ILE A 68 -24.98 23.93 -7.79
N GLN A 69 -24.36 24.45 -8.85
CA GLN A 69 -24.31 23.79 -10.16
C GLN A 69 -23.72 22.39 -10.05
N LEU A 70 -22.61 22.24 -9.32
CA LEU A 70 -21.91 20.95 -9.18
C LEU A 70 -22.64 19.97 -8.28
N ALA A 71 -23.18 20.41 -7.15
CA ALA A 71 -23.99 19.55 -6.29
C ALA A 71 -25.20 18.99 -7.06
N THR A 72 -25.84 19.84 -7.88
CA THR A 72 -26.95 19.43 -8.74
C THR A 72 -26.51 18.43 -9.80
N LEU A 73 -25.36 18.67 -10.46
CA LEU A 73 -24.82 17.78 -11.48
C LEU A 73 -24.48 16.41 -10.88
N LEU A 74 -23.74 16.38 -9.77
CA LEU A 74 -23.35 15.14 -9.09
C LEU A 74 -24.55 14.34 -8.58
N ALA A 75 -25.61 15.02 -8.10
CA ALA A 75 -26.84 14.38 -7.67
C ALA A 75 -27.62 13.72 -8.83
N LYS A 76 -27.62 14.35 -10.01
CA LYS A 76 -28.40 13.92 -11.18
C LYS A 76 -27.65 12.95 -12.09
N THR A 77 -26.33 12.87 -12.00
CA THR A 77 -25.52 11.94 -12.77
C THR A 77 -25.17 10.72 -11.91
N LYS A 78 -25.64 9.53 -12.31
CA LYS A 78 -25.34 8.28 -11.62
C LYS A 78 -24.98 7.17 -12.62
N PRO A 79 -23.90 6.39 -12.39
CA PRO A 79 -22.92 6.56 -11.32
C PRO A 79 -21.93 7.70 -11.64
N THR A 80 -21.36 8.30 -10.59
CA THR A 80 -20.15 9.15 -10.70
C THR A 80 -19.01 8.53 -9.93
N THR A 81 -17.77 8.87 -10.28
CA THR A 81 -16.57 8.40 -9.59
C THR A 81 -15.68 9.58 -9.21
N ILE A 82 -14.96 9.44 -8.09
CA ILE A 82 -13.94 10.41 -7.68
C ILE A 82 -12.57 9.79 -7.91
N VAL A 83 -11.70 10.54 -8.58
CA VAL A 83 -10.31 10.15 -8.82
C VAL A 83 -9.39 11.14 -8.10
N TRP A 84 -8.42 10.67 -7.30
CA TRP A 84 -7.45 11.55 -6.64
C TRP A 84 -6.05 10.94 -6.52
N ALA A 85 -5.09 11.80 -6.19
CA ALA A 85 -3.69 11.45 -5.89
C ALA A 85 -3.16 12.37 -4.76
N LEU A 86 -1.95 12.91 -4.92
CA LEU A 86 -1.20 13.62 -3.86
C LEU A 86 -1.85 14.92 -3.39
N GLY A 87 -2.59 15.61 -4.25
CA GLY A 87 -3.29 16.86 -3.90
C GLY A 87 -4.41 16.71 -2.86
N ILE A 88 -4.75 15.48 -2.47
CA ILE A 88 -5.69 15.19 -1.38
C ILE A 88 -4.94 14.69 -0.15
N THR A 89 -3.90 13.88 -0.34
CA THR A 89 -3.21 13.18 0.76
C THR A 89 -2.09 13.99 1.40
N GLN A 90 -1.38 14.85 0.65
CA GLN A 90 -0.23 15.62 1.15
C GLN A 90 -0.64 16.94 1.81
N HIS A 91 -1.53 16.84 2.79
CA HIS A 91 -2.02 17.95 3.59
C HIS A 91 -1.90 17.61 5.08
N SER A 92 -1.81 18.61 5.94
CA SER A 92 -1.91 18.43 7.40
C SER A 92 -3.23 17.74 7.81
N THR A 93 -4.27 17.86 6.98
CA THR A 93 -5.58 17.22 7.12
C THR A 93 -5.82 16.09 6.12
N GLY A 94 -4.76 15.49 5.54
CA GLY A 94 -4.87 14.50 4.47
C GLY A 94 -5.79 13.31 4.82
N THR A 95 -5.75 12.82 6.07
CA THR A 95 -6.68 11.79 6.53
C THR A 95 -8.14 12.23 6.44
N SER A 96 -8.46 13.45 6.86
CA SER A 96 -9.81 14.00 6.75
C SER A 96 -10.25 14.16 5.30
N ASN A 97 -9.35 14.63 4.42
CA ASN A 97 -9.59 14.73 2.98
C ASN A 97 -9.93 13.35 2.37
N THR A 98 -9.14 12.32 2.70
CA THR A 98 -9.39 10.95 2.21
C THR A 98 -10.63 10.28 2.80
N ARG A 99 -11.20 10.81 3.88
CA ARG A 99 -12.47 10.31 4.46
C ARG A 99 -13.69 10.99 3.87
N ILE A 100 -13.64 12.31 3.62
CA ILE A 100 -14.81 13.07 3.16
C ILE A 100 -15.20 12.75 1.71
N LEU A 101 -14.23 12.37 0.86
CA LEU A 101 -14.48 11.98 -0.53
C LEU A 101 -15.29 10.66 -0.64
N PRO A 102 -14.91 9.56 0.06
CA PRO A 102 -15.77 8.39 0.18
C PRO A 102 -17.13 8.68 0.77
N ILE A 103 -17.24 9.56 1.77
CA ILE A 103 -18.52 9.94 2.38
C ILE A 103 -19.45 10.53 1.31
N LEU A 104 -18.96 11.43 0.45
CA LEU A 104 -19.75 11.96 -0.68
C LEU A 104 -20.25 10.83 -1.60
N GLN A 105 -19.40 9.86 -1.92
CA GLN A 105 -19.78 8.73 -2.77
C GLN A 105 -20.77 7.77 -2.10
N LEU A 106 -20.70 7.60 -0.77
CA LEU A 106 -21.69 6.85 0.01
C LEU A 106 -23.04 7.58 0.01
N VAL A 107 -23.05 8.91 0.21
CA VAL A 107 -24.27 9.73 0.19
C VAL A 107 -24.96 9.69 -1.18
N LEU A 108 -24.20 9.70 -2.26
CA LEU A 108 -24.74 9.61 -3.63
C LEU A 108 -25.11 8.17 -4.06
N GLY A 109 -24.74 7.16 -3.26
CA GLY A 109 -24.98 5.76 -3.55
C GLY A 109 -24.13 5.21 -4.70
N ASN A 110 -22.92 5.74 -4.90
CA ASN A 110 -22.05 5.35 -6.02
C ASN A 110 -21.07 4.21 -5.67
N MET A 111 -20.98 3.81 -4.40
CA MET A 111 -20.07 2.75 -3.97
C MET A 111 -20.59 1.36 -4.40
N GLY A 112 -19.69 0.47 -4.83
CA GLY A 112 -20.04 -0.88 -5.26
C GLY A 112 -20.74 -0.97 -6.63
N LYS A 113 -20.67 0.09 -7.45
CA LYS A 113 -21.27 0.15 -8.79
C LYS A 113 -20.18 0.32 -9.85
N LYS A 114 -20.32 -0.34 -11.02
CA LYS A 114 -19.42 -0.16 -12.17
C LYS A 114 -19.45 1.32 -12.62
N GLY A 115 -18.28 1.94 -12.77
CA GLY A 115 -18.16 3.37 -13.09
C GLY A 115 -18.35 4.32 -11.89
N GLY A 116 -18.57 3.77 -10.69
CA GLY A 116 -18.73 4.54 -9.45
C GLY A 116 -17.47 4.56 -8.57
N GLY A 117 -17.68 4.89 -7.29
CA GLY A 117 -16.69 4.71 -6.23
C GLY A 117 -15.56 5.73 -6.18
N CYS A 118 -14.45 5.31 -5.57
CA CYS A 118 -13.27 6.12 -5.31
C CYS A 118 -12.02 5.45 -5.91
N ASN A 119 -11.34 6.15 -6.81
CA ASN A 119 -10.16 5.67 -7.50
C ASN A 119 -8.95 6.49 -7.09
N ILE A 120 -8.05 5.86 -6.34
CA ILE A 120 -6.82 6.48 -5.86
C ILE A 120 -5.75 6.13 -6.87
N ILE A 121 -5.24 7.13 -7.59
CA ILE A 121 -4.13 6.93 -8.52
C ILE A 121 -2.85 6.94 -7.71
N ARG A 122 -2.29 5.74 -7.56
CA ARG A 122 -1.04 5.51 -6.85
C ARG A 122 0.14 5.79 -7.79
N GLY A 123 1.21 6.36 -7.24
CA GLY A 123 2.33 6.89 -8.02
C GLY A 123 3.28 5.82 -8.53
N HIS A 124 3.98 5.14 -7.62
CA HIS A 124 4.94 4.10 -7.99
C HIS A 124 4.23 2.84 -8.49
N ASP A 125 4.89 2.18 -9.44
CA ASP A 125 4.45 1.01 -10.17
C ASP A 125 3.99 -0.18 -9.30
N ASN A 126 4.64 -0.40 -8.16
CA ASN A 126 4.31 -1.51 -7.24
C ASN A 126 4.01 -1.04 -5.80
N VAL A 127 3.66 0.23 -5.58
CA VAL A 127 3.34 0.69 -4.22
C VAL A 127 2.11 -0.03 -3.65
N GLN A 128 1.17 -0.45 -4.51
CA GLN A 128 0.06 -1.30 -4.11
C GLN A 128 0.58 -2.66 -3.61
N GLY A 129 1.43 -3.35 -4.38
CA GLY A 129 1.99 -4.65 -3.99
C GLY A 129 2.87 -4.58 -2.76
N SER A 130 3.70 -3.54 -2.64
CA SER A 130 4.50 -3.26 -1.44
C SER A 130 3.62 -3.03 -0.19
N THR A 131 2.50 -2.32 -0.34
CA THR A 131 1.51 -2.17 0.74
C THR A 131 0.84 -3.52 1.06
N ASP A 132 0.46 -4.28 0.04
CA ASP A 132 -0.18 -5.59 0.19
C ASP A 132 0.75 -6.56 0.91
N MET A 133 2.06 -6.52 0.65
CA MET A 133 3.07 -7.35 1.31
C MET A 133 3.57 -6.77 2.65
N CYS A 134 2.92 -5.70 3.12
CA CYS A 134 3.26 -5.02 4.36
C CYS A 134 4.74 -4.64 4.46
N CYS A 135 5.26 -3.94 3.46
CA CYS A 135 6.44 -3.09 3.64
C CYS A 135 6.09 -1.84 4.49
N LEU A 136 5.43 -2.07 5.62
CA LEU A 136 4.87 -1.10 6.57
C LEU A 136 5.16 -1.57 7.99
N SER A 137 4.97 -0.67 8.96
CA SER A 137 5.36 -0.93 10.35
C SER A 137 4.20 -1.36 11.26
N ASP A 138 3.00 -1.59 10.73
CA ASP A 138 1.79 -1.68 11.56
C ASP A 138 0.83 -2.83 11.23
N SER A 139 1.22 -3.73 10.35
CA SER A 139 0.42 -4.88 9.94
C SER A 139 1.31 -6.07 9.55
N LEU A 140 0.69 -7.17 9.17
CA LEU A 140 1.27 -8.31 8.45
C LEU A 140 0.78 -8.29 7.00
N PRO A 141 1.38 -9.06 6.08
CA PRO A 141 0.96 -9.09 4.68
C PRO A 141 -0.55 -9.34 4.55
N GLY A 142 -1.19 -8.81 3.51
CA GLY A 142 -2.64 -8.85 3.34
C GLY A 142 -3.41 -7.98 4.32
N TYR A 143 -2.80 -6.95 4.93
CA TYR A 143 -3.48 -6.09 5.91
C TYR A 143 -3.99 -6.83 7.15
N TYR A 144 -3.38 -7.95 7.52
CA TYR A 144 -3.66 -8.59 8.80
C TYR A 144 -3.09 -7.71 9.92
N GLY A 145 -3.84 -7.51 11.00
CA GLY A 145 -3.32 -6.78 12.16
C GLY A 145 -2.18 -7.53 12.85
N LEU A 146 -1.54 -6.87 13.82
CA LEU A 146 -0.46 -7.48 14.61
C LEU A 146 -0.98 -8.31 15.80
N SER A 147 -2.20 -8.85 15.72
CA SER A 147 -2.78 -9.64 16.81
C SER A 147 -2.12 -11.02 16.94
N GLU A 148 -2.19 -11.64 18.12
CA GLU A 148 -1.73 -13.02 18.32
C GLU A 148 -2.36 -14.00 17.31
N ALA A 149 -3.65 -13.84 17.00
CA ALA A 149 -4.34 -14.70 16.03
C ALA A 149 -3.75 -14.56 14.62
N SER A 150 -3.41 -13.33 14.23
CA SER A 150 -2.77 -13.03 12.94
C SER A 150 -1.37 -13.65 12.86
N TRP A 151 -0.59 -13.58 13.94
CA TRP A 151 0.72 -14.21 14.00
C TRP A 151 0.67 -15.73 13.99
N LYS A 152 -0.30 -16.34 14.68
CA LYS A 152 -0.53 -17.80 14.62
C LYS A 152 -0.92 -18.24 13.21
N TYR A 153 -1.75 -17.46 12.52
CA TYR A 153 -2.09 -17.68 11.13
C TYR A 153 -0.85 -17.69 10.23
N TYR A 154 -0.02 -16.66 10.32
CA TYR A 154 1.21 -16.56 9.53
C TYR A 154 2.26 -17.61 9.90
N SER A 155 2.40 -17.93 11.19
CA SER A 155 3.32 -18.99 11.63
C SER A 155 2.95 -20.33 11.00
N LYS A 156 1.66 -20.68 10.99
CA LYS A 156 1.15 -21.87 10.29
C LYS A 156 1.38 -21.81 8.78
N ALA A 157 1.11 -20.66 8.15
CA ALA A 157 1.28 -20.49 6.71
C ALA A 157 2.75 -20.62 6.26
N TRP A 158 3.68 -20.11 7.08
CA TRP A 158 5.11 -20.21 6.86
C TRP A 158 5.70 -21.56 7.32
N GLY A 159 4.91 -22.39 8.01
CA GLY A 159 5.37 -23.64 8.59
C GLY A 159 6.37 -23.48 9.73
N VAL A 160 6.42 -22.30 10.36
CA VAL A 160 7.32 -21.99 11.49
C VAL A 160 6.58 -22.18 12.80
N ASP A 161 7.29 -22.60 13.83
CA ASP A 161 6.71 -22.71 15.17
C ASP A 161 6.38 -21.33 15.74
N TYR A 162 5.20 -21.20 16.37
CA TYR A 162 4.75 -19.91 16.90
C TYR A 162 5.60 -19.45 18.09
N GLU A 163 6.05 -20.37 18.96
CA GLU A 163 6.91 -20.00 20.10
C GLU A 163 8.32 -19.63 19.62
N TRP A 164 8.83 -20.27 18.56
CA TRP A 164 10.04 -19.83 17.87
C TRP A 164 9.89 -18.40 17.34
N MET A 165 8.79 -18.10 16.63
CA MET A 165 8.53 -16.75 16.09
C MET A 165 8.45 -15.71 17.20
N LYS A 166 7.73 -16.01 18.29
CA LYS A 166 7.63 -15.16 19.47
C LYS A 166 9.00 -14.92 20.13
N GLY A 167 9.89 -15.92 20.13
CA GLY A 167 11.27 -15.81 20.59
C GLY A 167 12.16 -14.89 19.75
N ARG A 168 11.72 -14.46 18.56
CA ARG A 168 12.44 -13.48 17.73
C ARG A 168 12.22 -12.03 18.17
N PHE A 169 11.29 -11.79 19.10
CA PHE A 169 11.01 -10.46 19.64
C PHE A 169 11.64 -10.32 21.02
N HIS A 170 12.09 -9.10 21.36
CA HIS A 170 12.64 -8.80 22.69
C HIS A 170 11.65 -9.13 23.83
N SER A 171 10.34 -8.92 23.59
CA SER A 171 9.27 -9.36 24.48
C SER A 171 8.00 -9.66 23.70
N PRO A 172 7.08 -10.50 24.22
CA PRO A 172 5.80 -10.80 23.55
C PRO A 172 4.99 -9.55 23.21
N LYS A 173 5.06 -8.51 24.05
CA LYS A 173 4.35 -7.26 23.80
C LYS A 173 4.81 -6.60 22.49
N TRP A 174 6.12 -6.58 22.22
CA TRP A 174 6.68 -5.92 21.04
C TRP A 174 6.19 -6.53 19.73
N MET A 175 5.86 -7.82 19.73
CA MET A 175 5.31 -8.53 18.59
C MET A 175 3.95 -7.98 18.14
N ASN A 176 3.19 -7.36 19.04
CA ASN A 176 1.86 -6.83 18.77
C ASN A 176 1.82 -5.30 18.61
N GLU A 177 2.97 -4.63 18.61
CA GLU A 177 3.09 -3.17 18.61
C GLU A 177 3.59 -2.64 17.25
N LYS A 178 3.18 -1.42 16.92
CA LYS A 178 3.55 -0.77 15.65
C LYS A 178 4.95 -0.17 15.72
N GLY A 179 5.78 -0.43 14.71
CA GLY A 179 7.07 0.22 14.51
C GLY A 179 6.97 1.65 13.98
N PHE A 180 8.12 2.32 13.85
CA PHE A 180 8.21 3.62 13.19
C PHE A 180 7.92 3.50 11.70
N SER A 181 7.12 4.42 11.15
CA SER A 181 6.92 4.54 9.71
C SER A 181 8.13 5.19 9.03
N LEU A 182 8.19 5.10 7.70
CA LEU A 182 9.21 5.78 6.89
C LEU A 182 9.29 7.28 7.20
N ALA A 183 8.16 7.96 7.39
CA ALA A 183 8.16 9.40 7.70
C ALA A 183 8.73 9.75 9.09
N LYS A 184 8.88 8.76 9.98
CA LYS A 184 9.15 8.96 11.41
C LYS A 184 10.38 8.22 11.96
N TRP A 185 11.03 7.33 11.21
CA TRP A 185 12.17 6.56 11.73
C TRP A 185 13.28 7.46 12.31
N TRP A 186 13.52 8.63 11.71
CA TRP A 186 14.52 9.59 12.17
C TRP A 186 14.20 10.10 13.58
N GLN A 187 12.93 10.25 13.93
CA GLN A 187 12.49 10.61 15.29
C GLN A 187 12.81 9.50 16.29
N GLY A 188 12.79 8.24 15.84
CA GLY A 188 13.20 7.09 16.65
C GLY A 188 14.71 7.03 16.91
N VAL A 189 15.53 7.49 15.95
CA VAL A 189 16.98 7.66 16.18
C VAL A 189 17.24 8.82 17.14
N LEU A 190 16.58 9.96 16.93
CA LEU A 190 16.75 11.16 17.74
C LEU A 190 16.03 11.10 19.10
N GLN A 191 15.21 10.07 19.34
CA GLN A 191 14.35 9.93 20.52
C GLN A 191 13.37 11.10 20.74
N GLU A 192 12.89 11.69 19.63
CA GLU A 192 11.89 12.78 19.67
C GLU A 192 10.45 12.25 19.79
N GLU A 193 10.22 10.97 19.47
CA GLU A 193 8.94 10.30 19.66
C GLU A 193 9.13 9.00 20.45
N LYS A 194 8.30 8.80 21.47
CA LYS A 194 8.30 7.56 22.26
C LYS A 194 7.66 6.44 21.45
N THR A 195 8.25 5.26 21.49
CA THR A 195 7.60 4.02 21.05
C THR A 195 7.62 2.99 22.17
N TYR A 196 7.24 1.76 21.84
CA TYR A 196 7.33 0.62 22.73
C TYR A 196 8.80 0.27 23.09
N SER A 197 9.78 0.79 22.33
CA SER A 197 11.20 0.76 22.65
C SER A 197 11.62 2.00 23.44
N SER A 198 12.38 1.79 24.53
CA SER A 198 13.10 2.85 25.24
C SER A 198 14.48 3.15 24.65
N SER A 199 14.92 2.35 23.67
CA SER A 199 16.23 2.51 23.00
C SER A 199 16.06 3.17 21.63
N PRO A 200 17.01 4.05 21.22
CA PRO A 200 17.03 4.61 19.88
C PRO A 200 17.16 3.54 18.81
N ILE A 201 16.66 3.84 17.61
CA ILE A 201 17.03 3.08 16.43
C ILE A 201 18.55 3.25 16.22
N ARG A 202 19.27 2.13 16.21
CA ARG A 202 20.74 2.09 16.11
C ARG A 202 21.23 1.72 14.71
N ALA A 203 20.42 1.01 13.94
CA ALA A 203 20.75 0.55 12.60
C ALA A 203 19.62 0.88 11.62
N LEU A 204 19.99 1.28 10.40
CA LEU A 204 19.06 1.51 9.31
C LEU A 204 19.49 0.72 8.08
N TRP A 205 18.55 -0.01 7.49
CA TRP A 205 18.68 -0.66 6.19
C TRP A 205 17.78 0.07 5.19
N VAL A 206 18.39 0.71 4.19
CA VAL A 206 17.71 1.47 3.12
C VAL A 206 17.71 0.64 1.86
N GLN A 207 16.53 0.36 1.31
CA GLN A 207 16.36 -0.43 0.10
C GLN A 207 15.10 -0.02 -0.65
N GLY A 208 15.21 0.23 -1.95
CA GLY A 208 14.13 0.69 -2.82
C GLY A 208 13.48 1.99 -2.37
N THR A 209 14.23 2.92 -1.75
CA THR A 209 13.68 4.18 -1.22
C THR A 209 14.71 5.32 -1.24
N GLY A 210 14.39 6.40 -1.96
CA GLY A 210 15.17 7.64 -1.92
C GLY A 210 14.87 8.45 -0.65
N ILE A 211 15.90 8.75 0.14
CA ILE A 211 15.76 9.48 1.42
C ILE A 211 15.29 10.94 1.21
N THR A 212 15.60 11.53 0.06
CA THR A 212 15.19 12.89 -0.33
C THR A 212 13.69 13.04 -0.56
N SER A 213 12.95 11.93 -0.67
CA SER A 213 11.48 11.95 -0.77
C SER A 213 10.79 12.34 0.55
N MET A 214 11.53 12.37 1.66
CA MET A 214 11.00 12.74 2.97
C MET A 214 11.17 14.24 3.27
N ALA A 215 10.26 14.79 4.07
CA ALA A 215 10.42 16.12 4.65
C ALA A 215 11.50 16.13 5.74
N GLN A 216 11.91 17.34 6.15
CA GLN A 216 12.86 17.55 7.27
C GLN A 216 14.27 16.99 6.99
N THR A 217 14.82 17.20 5.80
CA THR A 217 16.13 16.67 5.38
C THR A 217 17.26 16.97 6.39
N ALA A 218 17.25 18.13 7.06
CA ALA A 218 18.24 18.46 8.09
C ALA A 218 18.16 17.51 9.31
N LYS A 219 16.95 17.18 9.77
CA LYS A 219 16.73 16.23 10.86
C LYS A 219 17.02 14.80 10.45
N VAL A 220 16.64 14.44 9.22
CA VAL A 220 16.99 13.15 8.63
C VAL A 220 18.50 12.96 8.58
N LYS A 221 19.24 13.98 8.14
CA LYS A 221 20.71 13.97 8.17
C LYS A 221 21.26 13.81 9.60
N GLU A 222 20.74 14.57 10.56
CA GLU A 222 21.13 14.43 11.98
C GLU A 222 20.92 12.99 12.48
N ALA A 223 19.80 12.37 12.11
CA ALA A 223 19.52 10.98 12.46
C ALA A 223 20.48 10.00 11.78
N LEU A 224 20.74 10.17 10.47
CA LEU A 224 21.71 9.34 9.74
C LEU A 224 23.08 9.36 10.42
N ASP A 225 23.54 10.55 10.84
CA ASP A 225 24.85 10.75 11.47
C ASP A 225 24.96 10.08 12.86
N LYS A 226 23.83 9.81 13.53
CA LYS A 226 23.76 9.15 14.86
C LYS A 226 23.56 7.63 14.80
N LEU A 227 23.31 7.06 13.63
CA LEU A 227 23.19 5.61 13.49
C LEU A 227 24.55 4.95 13.76
N ASP A 228 24.54 3.81 14.43
CA ASP A 228 25.72 2.96 14.55
C ASP A 228 26.01 2.24 13.23
N LEU A 229 24.95 1.84 12.51
CA LEU A 229 25.05 1.11 11.25
C LEU A 229 24.10 1.68 10.20
N LEU A 230 24.61 1.94 9.01
CA LEU A 230 23.83 2.29 7.82
C LEU A 230 24.14 1.30 6.70
N VAL A 231 23.12 0.58 6.22
CA VAL A 231 23.22 -0.27 5.02
C VAL A 231 22.34 0.33 3.94
N VAL A 232 22.87 0.46 2.74
CA VAL A 232 22.17 0.95 1.56
C VAL A 232 22.24 -0.14 0.48
N ALA A 233 21.12 -0.74 0.15
CA ALA A 233 20.98 -1.73 -0.92
C ALA A 233 20.19 -1.12 -2.07
N GLU A 234 20.89 -0.60 -3.09
CA GLU A 234 20.29 0.10 -4.22
C GLU A 234 21.09 -0.15 -5.52
N PRO A 235 20.45 -0.09 -6.71
CA PRO A 235 21.16 -0.15 -7.99
C PRO A 235 21.98 1.12 -8.28
N PHE A 236 21.67 2.23 -7.60
CA PHE A 236 22.37 3.50 -7.73
C PHE A 236 22.74 4.04 -6.34
N VAL A 237 23.74 4.93 -6.29
CA VAL A 237 24.15 5.55 -5.02
C VAL A 237 22.99 6.35 -4.42
N ASN A 238 22.47 5.88 -3.29
CA ASN A 238 21.37 6.52 -2.56
C ASN A 238 21.83 7.81 -1.89
N GLU A 239 20.94 8.80 -1.80
CA GLU A 239 21.24 10.08 -1.18
C GLU A 239 21.54 9.96 0.32
N ALA A 240 21.05 8.91 1.01
CA ALA A 240 21.42 8.60 2.40
C ALA A 240 22.95 8.54 2.58
N ALA A 241 23.63 7.87 1.65
CA ALA A 241 25.08 7.70 1.66
C ALA A 241 25.82 8.99 1.29
N VAL A 242 25.15 9.92 0.58
CA VAL A 242 25.73 11.19 0.15
C VAL A 242 25.61 12.27 1.23
N ILE A 243 24.47 12.34 1.92
CA ILE A 243 24.19 13.43 2.87
C ILE A 243 24.73 13.18 4.28
N THR A 244 24.99 11.92 4.65
CA THR A 244 25.54 11.60 5.98
C THR A 244 27.02 11.98 6.10
N ASN A 245 27.44 12.38 7.31
CA ASN A 245 28.84 12.60 7.68
C ASN A 245 29.52 11.32 8.19
N LYS A 246 28.84 10.16 8.19
CA LYS A 246 29.44 8.90 8.64
C LYS A 246 30.62 8.52 7.75
N THR A 247 31.75 8.23 8.37
CA THR A 247 32.96 7.74 7.69
C THR A 247 33.22 6.25 7.92
N ASP A 248 32.45 5.63 8.82
CA ASP A 248 32.55 4.23 9.21
C ASP A 248 31.16 3.59 9.34
N ASN A 249 31.11 2.25 9.35
CA ASN A 249 29.89 1.46 9.50
C ASN A 249 28.77 1.86 8.52
N ILE A 250 29.17 2.24 7.31
CA ILE A 250 28.31 2.45 6.15
C ILE A 250 28.66 1.39 5.11
N TYR A 251 27.64 0.66 4.64
CA TYR A 251 27.78 -0.37 3.62
C TYR A 251 26.86 -0.04 2.45
N VAL A 252 27.41 0.01 1.24
CA VAL A 252 26.66 0.16 0.00
C VAL A 252 26.71 -1.18 -0.73
N LEU A 253 25.56 -1.83 -0.86
CA LEU A 253 25.40 -3.13 -1.48
C LEU A 253 24.77 -2.93 -2.87
N PRO A 254 25.48 -3.29 -3.97
CA PRO A 254 24.91 -3.18 -5.30
C PRO A 254 23.82 -4.23 -5.49
N VAL A 255 22.59 -3.78 -5.71
CA VAL A 255 21.46 -4.66 -6.09
C VAL A 255 20.98 -4.39 -7.50
N CYS A 256 20.32 -5.37 -8.09
CA CYS A 256 19.82 -5.34 -9.45
C CYS A 256 18.77 -4.25 -9.68
N THR A 257 18.70 -3.73 -10.91
CA THR A 257 17.52 -2.99 -11.41
C THR A 257 16.37 -3.93 -11.73
N GLN A 258 15.16 -3.40 -11.90
CA GLN A 258 13.99 -4.21 -12.28
C GLN A 258 14.16 -5.03 -13.56
N PHE A 259 15.06 -4.62 -14.48
CA PHE A 259 15.29 -5.32 -15.75
C PHE A 259 16.12 -6.60 -15.58
N GLU A 260 16.82 -6.70 -14.46
CA GLU A 260 17.67 -7.84 -14.08
C GLU A 260 16.95 -8.82 -13.15
N THR A 261 15.74 -8.47 -12.71
CA THR A 261 14.91 -9.26 -11.79
C THR A 261 13.67 -9.81 -12.48
N GLU A 262 13.02 -10.77 -11.83
CA GLU A 262 11.73 -11.31 -12.24
C GLU A 262 10.78 -11.43 -11.03
N GLY A 263 9.48 -11.29 -11.25
CA GLY A 263 8.48 -11.46 -10.19
C GLY A 263 7.12 -10.85 -10.53
N SER A 264 6.26 -10.70 -9.52
CA SER A 264 4.95 -10.08 -9.69
C SER A 264 4.93 -8.63 -9.18
N VAL A 265 4.10 -7.81 -9.83
CA VAL A 265 3.80 -6.44 -9.40
C VAL A 265 2.30 -6.21 -9.41
N THR A 266 1.83 -5.34 -8.51
CA THR A 266 0.41 -4.99 -8.39
C THR A 266 0.20 -3.52 -8.72
N ALA A 267 -0.65 -3.26 -9.71
CA ALA A 267 -0.95 -1.94 -10.21
C ALA A 267 -2.00 -1.20 -9.35
N THR A 268 -2.23 0.09 -9.64
CA THR A 268 -3.15 0.96 -8.87
C THR A 268 -4.60 0.46 -8.80
N ASN A 269 -5.05 -0.29 -9.81
CA ASN A 269 -6.38 -0.89 -9.86
C ASN A 269 -6.44 -2.24 -9.13
N ARG A 270 -5.34 -2.64 -8.46
CA ARG A 270 -5.14 -3.92 -7.77
C ARG A 270 -5.01 -5.13 -8.69
N SER A 271 -4.74 -4.91 -9.98
CA SER A 271 -4.40 -6.02 -10.89
C SER A 271 -2.94 -6.44 -10.72
N SER A 272 -2.69 -7.74 -10.69
CA SER A 272 -1.34 -8.30 -10.66
C SER A 272 -0.80 -8.54 -12.06
N GLN A 273 0.51 -8.39 -12.25
CA GLN A 273 1.18 -8.66 -13.51
C GLN A 273 2.52 -9.33 -13.24
N TRP A 274 2.89 -10.27 -14.13
CA TRP A 274 4.24 -10.82 -14.13
C TRP A 274 5.21 -9.89 -14.85
N ARG A 275 6.41 -9.73 -14.31
CA ARG A 275 7.55 -9.07 -14.93
C ARG A 275 8.65 -10.09 -15.14
N SER A 276 9.05 -10.28 -16.40
CA SER A 276 10.10 -11.22 -16.75
C SER A 276 11.45 -10.53 -16.75
N LYS A 277 12.49 -11.28 -16.39
CA LYS A 277 13.88 -10.80 -16.51
C LYS A 277 14.19 -10.47 -17.96
N VAL A 278 14.80 -9.31 -18.19
CA VAL A 278 15.15 -8.81 -19.54
C VAL A 278 16.64 -9.01 -19.84
N VAL A 279 17.50 -8.77 -18.84
CA VAL A 279 18.95 -8.94 -18.94
C VAL A 279 19.48 -9.64 -17.69
N ASP A 280 20.65 -10.24 -17.76
CA ASP A 280 21.30 -10.81 -16.57
C ASP A 280 21.84 -9.70 -15.65
N PRO A 281 21.93 -9.95 -14.32
CA PRO A 281 22.58 -9.05 -13.38
C PRO A 281 23.94 -8.55 -13.86
N LEU A 282 24.15 -7.24 -13.80
CA LEU A 282 25.38 -6.58 -14.22
C LEU A 282 26.40 -6.57 -13.08
N TYR A 283 27.67 -6.78 -13.43
CA TYR A 283 28.80 -6.76 -12.50
C TYR A 283 28.61 -7.71 -11.30
N GLU A 284 28.99 -7.28 -10.09
CA GLU A 284 28.74 -7.99 -8.84
C GLU A 284 27.34 -7.75 -8.22
N SER A 285 26.40 -7.15 -8.97
CA SER A 285 25.06 -6.90 -8.44
C SER A 285 24.30 -8.21 -8.20
N LYS A 286 23.49 -8.22 -7.15
CA LYS A 286 22.62 -9.34 -6.79
C LYS A 286 21.17 -8.89 -6.75
N GLU A 287 20.24 -9.79 -7.02
CA GLU A 287 18.84 -9.48 -6.77
C GLU A 287 18.63 -9.21 -5.27
N ASP A 288 17.71 -8.31 -4.93
CA ASP A 288 17.37 -7.97 -3.55
C ASP A 288 17.20 -9.20 -2.65
N HIS A 289 16.55 -10.23 -3.17
CA HIS A 289 16.22 -11.45 -2.42
C HIS A 289 17.43 -12.35 -2.20
N GLN A 290 18.40 -12.35 -3.12
CA GLN A 290 19.66 -13.06 -2.92
C GLN A 290 20.44 -12.47 -1.73
N VAL A 291 20.45 -11.13 -1.60
CA VAL A 291 21.03 -10.45 -0.44
C VAL A 291 20.30 -10.84 0.84
N MET A 292 18.97 -10.90 0.81
CA MET A 292 18.17 -11.33 1.97
C MET A 292 18.38 -12.81 2.33
N PHE A 293 18.56 -13.70 1.34
CA PHE A 293 18.90 -15.10 1.57
C PHE A 293 20.27 -15.26 2.21
N GLU A 294 21.28 -14.52 1.75
CA GLU A 294 22.62 -14.52 2.35
C GLU A 294 22.60 -13.96 3.77
N PHE A 295 21.82 -12.90 4.00
CA PHE A 295 21.57 -12.37 5.33
C PHE A 295 20.98 -13.44 6.25
N ALA A 296 19.89 -14.11 5.84
CA ALA A 296 19.25 -15.15 6.64
C ALA A 296 20.19 -16.33 6.93
N LYS A 297 21.04 -16.72 5.98
CA LYS A 297 22.09 -17.76 6.19
C LYS A 297 23.10 -17.31 7.24
N LYS A 298 23.58 -16.08 7.15
CA LYS A 298 24.60 -15.55 8.07
C LYS A 298 24.09 -15.45 9.50
N PHE A 299 22.80 -15.16 9.67
CA PHE A 299 22.13 -15.01 10.97
C PHE A 299 21.42 -16.29 11.45
N GLY A 300 21.54 -17.40 10.71
CA GLY A 300 21.11 -18.73 11.15
C GLY A 300 19.60 -18.96 11.18
N PHE A 301 18.84 -18.31 10.30
CA PHE A 301 17.38 -18.51 10.18
C PHE A 301 16.92 -18.78 8.73
N TYR A 302 17.86 -19.17 7.85
CA TYR A 302 17.57 -19.41 6.43
C TYR A 302 16.52 -20.50 6.22
N ASP A 303 16.58 -21.59 6.99
CA ASP A 303 15.67 -22.73 6.80
C ASP A 303 14.23 -22.36 7.14
N GLU A 304 14.00 -21.57 8.18
CA GLU A 304 12.69 -20.98 8.50
C GLU A 304 12.25 -19.97 7.43
N TYR A 305 13.18 -19.13 6.95
CA TYR A 305 12.90 -18.08 5.98
C TYR A 305 12.39 -18.63 4.64
N VAL A 306 12.94 -19.75 4.18
CA VAL A 306 12.56 -20.35 2.88
C VAL A 306 11.55 -21.49 2.97
N LYS A 307 11.14 -21.88 4.19
CA LYS A 307 10.32 -23.08 4.42
C LYS A 307 9.01 -23.05 3.64
N ALA A 308 8.33 -21.90 3.69
CA ALA A 308 7.02 -21.70 3.10
C ALA A 308 7.00 -21.89 1.57
N MET A 309 8.08 -21.53 0.88
CA MET A 309 8.25 -21.73 -0.57
C MET A 309 8.34 -23.23 -0.96
N LYS A 310 8.64 -24.11 0.00
CA LYS A 310 8.68 -25.58 -0.20
C LYS A 310 7.37 -26.29 0.17
N MET A 311 6.37 -25.53 0.61
CA MET A 311 5.10 -26.08 1.09
C MET A 311 3.99 -25.96 0.05
N ASP A 312 2.98 -26.83 0.16
CA ASP A 312 1.70 -26.72 -0.55
C ASP A 312 0.56 -27.38 0.26
N ILE A 313 -0.68 -27.28 -0.23
CA ILE A 313 -1.86 -27.89 0.39
C ILE A 313 -2.01 -29.34 -0.09
N VAL A 314 -1.91 -30.28 0.84
CA VAL A 314 -2.14 -31.72 0.63
C VAL A 314 -3.15 -32.19 1.66
N ASP A 315 -4.27 -32.76 1.21
CA ASP A 315 -5.38 -33.20 2.07
C ASP A 315 -5.91 -32.11 3.02
N ASN A 316 -6.07 -30.88 2.50
CA ASN A 316 -6.47 -29.68 3.25
C ASN A 316 -5.50 -29.21 4.34
N GLU A 317 -4.27 -29.71 4.33
CA GLU A 317 -3.21 -29.31 5.26
C GLU A 317 -2.00 -28.75 4.52
N ILE A 318 -1.34 -27.74 5.11
CA ILE A 318 -0.11 -27.18 4.54
C ILE A 318 1.06 -28.09 4.93
N LYS A 319 1.71 -28.70 3.93
CA LYS A 319 2.81 -29.67 4.12
C LYS A 319 3.99 -29.30 3.24
N VAL A 320 5.20 -29.69 3.65
CA VAL A 320 6.39 -29.63 2.78
C VAL A 320 6.21 -30.68 1.69
N VAL A 321 6.30 -30.27 0.43
CA VAL A 321 6.05 -31.14 -0.74
C VAL A 321 7.28 -31.33 -1.63
N LYS A 322 8.37 -30.64 -1.32
CA LYS A 322 9.64 -30.66 -2.08
C LYS A 322 10.83 -30.28 -1.21
N ASP A 323 12.00 -30.71 -1.63
CA ASP A 323 13.25 -30.49 -0.89
C ASP A 323 13.82 -29.08 -1.08
N ASP A 324 13.58 -28.48 -2.26
CA ASP A 324 14.06 -27.15 -2.62
C ASP A 324 12.96 -26.31 -3.32
N PHE A 325 13.17 -25.00 -3.39
CA PHE A 325 12.24 -24.05 -4.03
C PHE A 325 12.83 -23.45 -5.31
N ILE A 326 11.94 -22.97 -6.17
CA ILE A 326 12.25 -22.28 -7.42
C ILE A 326 11.89 -20.81 -7.23
N TRP A 327 12.91 -19.97 -7.18
CA TRP A 327 12.75 -18.52 -7.13
C TRP A 327 12.47 -17.96 -8.55
N PRO A 328 11.56 -16.97 -8.72
CA PRO A 328 10.61 -16.41 -7.75
C PRO A 328 9.24 -17.12 -7.72
N ASP A 329 9.08 -18.19 -8.50
CA ASP A 329 7.79 -18.85 -8.74
C ASP A 329 7.13 -19.33 -7.44
N ASP A 330 7.90 -19.91 -6.53
CA ASP A 330 7.39 -20.46 -5.28
C ASP A 330 7.06 -19.40 -4.24
N ALA A 331 7.71 -18.24 -4.29
CA ALA A 331 7.32 -17.10 -3.47
C ALA A 331 5.95 -16.59 -3.91
N ALA A 332 5.70 -16.44 -5.21
CA ALA A 332 4.38 -16.05 -5.70
C ALA A 332 3.29 -17.07 -5.33
N ASN A 333 3.62 -18.36 -5.39
CA ASN A 333 2.69 -19.43 -4.98
C ASN A 333 2.42 -19.41 -3.47
N GLU A 334 3.42 -19.13 -2.64
CA GLU A 334 3.25 -18.91 -1.20
C GLU A 334 2.29 -17.75 -0.93
N LEU A 335 2.48 -16.61 -1.61
CA LEU A 335 1.60 -15.45 -1.46
C LEU A 335 0.15 -15.79 -1.83
N ALA A 336 -0.06 -16.46 -2.96
CA ALA A 336 -1.38 -16.89 -3.40
C ALA A 336 -2.05 -17.88 -2.41
N ARG A 337 -1.25 -18.74 -1.77
CA ARG A 337 -1.73 -19.67 -0.75
C ARG A 337 -2.03 -18.97 0.57
N THR A 338 -1.27 -17.95 0.94
CA THR A 338 -1.29 -17.35 2.28
C THR A 338 -2.21 -16.13 2.39
N VAL A 339 -2.23 -15.25 1.39
CA VAL A 339 -2.93 -13.95 1.52
C VAL A 339 -4.39 -14.06 1.08
N LYS A 340 -5.33 -14.12 2.05
CA LYS A 340 -6.77 -14.34 1.77
C LYS A 340 -7.65 -13.10 1.83
N THR A 341 -7.35 -12.17 2.73
CA THR A 341 -8.11 -10.94 2.99
C THR A 341 -8.33 -10.06 1.76
N ILE A 342 -7.38 -10.06 0.82
CA ILE A 342 -7.44 -9.29 -0.42
C ILE A 342 -7.55 -10.17 -1.67
N GLY A 343 -7.85 -11.46 -1.50
CA GLY A 343 -8.25 -12.32 -2.60
C GLY A 343 -7.11 -12.76 -3.54
N LEU A 344 -5.85 -12.86 -3.08
CA LEU A 344 -4.73 -13.32 -3.93
C LEU A 344 -4.80 -14.81 -4.30
N GLY A 345 -5.90 -15.49 -3.94
CA GLY A 345 -6.13 -16.88 -4.28
C GLY A 345 -6.09 -17.09 -5.80
N GLY A 346 -5.09 -17.84 -6.27
CA GLY A 346 -4.89 -18.11 -7.69
C GLY A 346 -3.93 -17.15 -8.39
N TRP A 347 -3.24 -16.25 -7.68
CA TRP A 347 -2.13 -15.43 -8.20
C TRP A 347 -0.81 -16.24 -8.26
N THR A 348 -0.88 -17.44 -8.81
CA THR A 348 0.31 -18.30 -8.96
C THR A 348 1.23 -17.76 -10.04
N ALA A 349 2.53 -18.01 -9.94
CA ALA A 349 3.50 -17.59 -10.95
C ALA A 349 3.10 -18.10 -12.35
N LYS A 350 2.72 -19.38 -12.44
CA LYS A 350 2.21 -20.00 -13.67
C LYS A 350 1.08 -19.19 -14.31
N ARG A 351 0.08 -18.79 -13.53
CA ARG A 351 -1.10 -18.09 -14.06
C ARG A 351 -0.75 -16.66 -14.48
N LEU A 352 0.05 -15.95 -13.69
CA LEU A 352 0.48 -14.59 -14.01
C LEU A 352 1.37 -14.55 -15.27
N ARG A 353 2.27 -15.53 -15.44
CA ARG A 353 3.06 -15.72 -16.67
C ARG A 353 2.17 -16.02 -17.86
N GLU A 354 1.21 -16.95 -17.70
CA GLU A 354 0.27 -17.30 -18.76
C GLU A 354 -0.55 -16.07 -19.21
N HIS A 355 -0.93 -15.19 -18.28
CA HIS A 355 -1.57 -13.91 -18.62
C HIS A 355 -0.64 -13.01 -19.41
N GLN A 356 0.60 -12.82 -18.95
CA GLN A 356 1.59 -11.98 -19.60
C GLN A 356 1.89 -12.44 -21.03
N GLU A 357 2.16 -13.74 -21.24
CA GLU A 357 2.43 -14.34 -22.56
C GLU A 357 1.24 -14.22 -23.52
N ASN A 358 0.03 -14.11 -22.97
CA ASN A 358 -1.22 -14.11 -23.73
C ASN A 358 -2.02 -12.82 -23.57
N TRP A 359 -1.37 -11.72 -23.21
CA TRP A 359 -2.00 -10.41 -23.02
C TRP A 359 -2.81 -9.92 -24.24
N HIS A 360 -2.42 -10.34 -25.45
CA HIS A 360 -3.09 -10.09 -26.72
C HIS A 360 -4.41 -10.87 -26.88
N LEU A 361 -4.76 -11.72 -25.91
CA LEU A 361 -6.02 -12.47 -25.83
C LEU A 361 -6.98 -11.90 -24.78
N PHE A 362 -6.76 -10.66 -24.33
CA PHE A 362 -7.63 -9.97 -23.39
C PHE A 362 -8.10 -8.64 -23.97
N ASP A 363 -9.37 -8.31 -23.72
CA ASP A 363 -9.94 -7.03 -24.12
C ASP A 363 -9.36 -5.89 -23.24
N PRO A 364 -8.83 -4.80 -23.83
CA PRO A 364 -8.11 -3.78 -23.08
C PRO A 364 -9.00 -2.89 -22.19
N ILE A 365 -10.34 -2.98 -22.34
CA ILE A 365 -11.30 -2.17 -21.58
C ILE A 365 -11.91 -2.98 -20.45
N THR A 366 -12.39 -4.18 -20.77
CA THR A 366 -13.09 -5.07 -19.86
C THR A 366 -12.16 -6.04 -19.15
N LEU A 367 -10.93 -6.19 -19.67
CA LEU A 367 -9.93 -7.18 -19.27
C LEU A 367 -10.38 -8.63 -19.50
N ALA A 368 -11.52 -8.87 -20.13
CA ALA A 368 -12.04 -10.22 -20.33
C ALA A 368 -11.20 -10.98 -21.37
N GLY A 369 -10.80 -12.20 -21.03
CA GLY A 369 -10.06 -13.08 -21.92
C GLY A 369 -10.94 -13.73 -22.99
N TYR A 370 -10.35 -13.98 -24.16
CA TYR A 370 -10.95 -14.75 -25.25
C TYR A 370 -10.01 -15.88 -25.72
N GLY A 371 -10.50 -16.73 -26.62
CA GLY A 371 -9.77 -17.92 -27.06
C GLY A 371 -9.42 -18.81 -25.87
N LYS A 372 -8.14 -19.16 -25.71
CA LYS A 372 -7.66 -19.97 -24.58
C LYS A 372 -7.72 -19.25 -23.21
N MET A 373 -7.86 -17.93 -23.18
CA MET A 373 -8.03 -17.14 -21.96
C MET A 373 -9.51 -16.94 -21.59
N LYS A 374 -10.45 -17.55 -22.31
CA LYS A 374 -11.88 -17.41 -22.06
C LYS A 374 -12.24 -17.79 -20.62
N GLY A 375 -12.98 -16.90 -19.94
CA GLY A 375 -13.37 -17.07 -18.54
C GLY A 375 -12.34 -16.55 -17.52
N GLN A 376 -11.19 -16.05 -17.99
CA GLN A 376 -10.22 -15.33 -17.17
C GLN A 376 -10.33 -13.81 -17.41
N TYR A 377 -9.84 -13.02 -16.47
CA TYR A 377 -9.65 -11.57 -16.64
C TYR A 377 -8.16 -11.25 -16.57
N TYR A 378 -7.66 -10.31 -17.37
CA TYR A 378 -6.25 -9.95 -17.32
C TYR A 378 -5.93 -9.29 -15.99
N GLY A 379 -4.85 -9.75 -15.35
CA GLY A 379 -4.46 -9.26 -14.04
C GLY A 379 -5.52 -9.51 -12.98
N LEU A 380 -6.20 -10.66 -13.10
CA LEU A 380 -6.89 -11.35 -12.00
C LEU A 380 -6.10 -11.22 -10.71
#